data_AF-A0A954I3A2-F1
#
_entry.id   AF-A0A954I3A2-F1
#
_cell.length_a   1.000
_cell.length_b   1.000
_cell.length_c   1.000
_cell.angle_alpha   90.00
_cell.angle_beta   90.00
_cell.angle_gamma   90.00
#
_symmetry.space_group_name_H-M   'P 1'
#
loop_
_entity.id
_entity.type
_entity.pdbx_description
1 polymer ?
#
loop_
_entity_poly.entity_id
_entity_poly.type
_entity_poly.pdbx_seq_one_letter_code
_entity_poly.pdbx_strand_id
1 'polypeptide(L)'
;FKDTLNPFREITEDERELWAEILDDAFGQFKQVIVDGRENLDAEKVAELATGQVYTSRQAEENGLIDEIGFRDDAIAGLSKKLGLDDPQVVTYQHPLSLLEILGGSAQSAAEVSPLQTLLEASVPRAMYFCGWNAGMQ
;
A
#
# COMPACT_ATOMS: atom_id res chain seq x y z
N PHE A 1 13.93 29.90 7.87
CA PHE A 1 12.91 28.93 8.34
C PHE A 1 11.77 28.68 7.35
N LYS A 2 11.14 29.70 6.71
CA LYS A 2 10.07 29.43 5.70
C LYS A 2 10.59 28.89 4.36
N ASP A 3 11.90 28.93 4.16
CA ASP A 3 12.64 28.50 2.98
C ASP A 3 13.62 27.35 3.30
N THR A 4 13.47 26.70 4.46
CA THR A 4 14.29 25.56 4.86
C THR A 4 14.02 24.35 3.95
N LEU A 5 15.02 23.46 3.78
CA LEU A 5 15.03 22.36 2.80
C LEU A 5 15.01 22.80 1.33
N ASN A 6 15.34 24.05 1.04
CA ASN A 6 15.56 24.51 -0.32
C ASN A 6 16.77 23.76 -0.94
N PRO A 7 16.61 23.06 -2.08
CA PRO A 7 17.68 22.27 -2.70
C PRO A 7 18.82 23.11 -3.28
N PHE A 8 18.64 24.43 -3.40
CA PHE A 8 19.62 25.35 -3.98
C PHE A 8 20.54 26.02 -2.95
N ARG A 9 20.38 25.74 -1.65
CA ARG A 9 21.28 26.23 -0.59
C ARG A 9 21.53 25.15 0.45
N GLU A 10 22.65 25.26 1.16
CA GLU A 10 22.92 24.38 2.29
C GLU A 10 21.98 24.69 3.46
N ILE A 11 21.67 23.66 4.25
CA ILE A 11 20.91 23.79 5.49
C ILE A 11 21.81 24.40 6.56
N THR A 12 21.30 25.39 7.28
CA THR A 12 22.00 25.98 8.43
C THR A 12 21.92 25.06 9.65
N GLU A 13 22.77 25.27 10.64
CA GLU A 13 22.77 24.43 11.85
C GLU A 13 21.47 24.57 12.64
N ASP A 14 21.00 25.80 12.86
CA ASP A 14 19.71 26.06 13.52
C ASP A 14 18.51 25.40 12.80
N GLU A 15 18.57 25.34 11.47
CA GLU A 15 17.54 24.65 10.67
C GLU A 15 17.65 23.13 10.77
N ARG A 16 18.88 22.59 10.86
CA ARG A 16 19.11 21.17 11.06
C ARG A 16 18.58 20.73 12.42
N GLU A 17 18.84 21.50 13.47
CA GLU A 17 18.37 21.21 14.83
C GLU A 17 16.83 21.19 14.88
N LEU A 18 16.18 22.18 14.26
CA LEU A 18 14.72 22.19 14.14
C LEU A 18 14.16 20.93 13.46
N TRP A 19 14.78 20.50 12.34
CA TRP A 19 14.34 19.28 11.66
C TRP A 19 14.67 18.01 12.43
N ALA A 20 15.77 18.00 13.18
CA ALA A 20 16.12 16.88 14.06
C ALA A 20 15.04 16.69 15.13
N GLU A 21 14.56 17.76 15.77
CA GLU A 21 13.48 17.71 16.75
C GLU A 21 12.18 17.13 16.16
N ILE A 22 11.80 17.57 14.96
CA ILE A 22 10.60 17.06 14.26
C ILE A 22 10.74 15.57 13.93
N LEU A 23 11.92 15.15 13.46
CA LEU A 23 12.19 13.76 13.12
C LEU A 23 12.24 12.87 14.37
N ASP A 24 12.83 13.36 15.45
CA ASP A 24 12.90 12.64 16.72
C ASP A 24 11.50 12.46 17.34
N ASP A 25 10.63 13.46 17.26
CA ASP A 25 9.24 13.35 17.70
C ASP A 25 8.46 12.31 16.86
N ALA A 26 8.54 12.40 15.52
CA ALA A 26 7.89 11.44 14.64
C ALA A 26 8.41 10.00 14.86
N PHE A 27 9.72 9.86 15.06
CA PHE A 27 10.35 8.58 15.34
C PHE A 27 9.99 8.05 16.74
N GLY A 28 9.83 8.93 17.73
CA GLY A 28 9.30 8.62 19.05
C GLY A 28 7.89 8.04 18.97
N GLN A 29 7.00 8.68 18.20
CA GLN A 29 5.63 8.20 17.97
C GLN A 29 5.62 6.81 17.31
N PHE A 30 6.49 6.59 16.31
CA PHE A 30 6.63 5.29 15.66
C PHE A 30 7.03 4.19 16.65
N LYS A 31 8.03 4.43 17.50
CA LYS A 31 8.44 3.47 18.54
C LYS A 31 7.31 3.19 19.52
N GLN A 32 6.55 4.21 19.92
CA GLN A 32 5.43 4.04 20.85
C GLN A 32 4.35 3.12 20.29
N VAL A 33 4.00 3.26 19.01
CA VAL A 33 3.04 2.37 18.33
C VAL A 33 3.50 0.91 18.38
N ILE A 34 4.80 0.65 18.24
CA ILE A 34 5.35 -0.72 18.32
C ILE A 34 5.23 -1.26 19.75
N VAL A 35 5.64 -0.48 20.75
CA VAL A 35 5.54 -0.89 22.17
C VAL A 35 4.10 -1.18 22.55
N ASP A 36 3.15 -0.33 22.15
CA ASP A 36 1.73 -0.51 22.46
C ASP A 36 1.11 -1.69 21.70
N GLY A 37 1.59 -1.97 20.49
CA GLY A 37 1.08 -3.04 19.64
C GLY A 37 1.68 -4.43 19.91
N ARG A 38 2.85 -4.51 20.57
CA ARG A 38 3.60 -5.74 20.79
C ARG A 38 3.84 -5.96 22.28
N GLU A 39 2.94 -6.72 22.91
CA GLU A 39 3.02 -7.06 24.35
C GLU A 39 4.34 -7.74 24.75
N ASN A 40 5.01 -8.42 23.80
CA ASN A 40 6.26 -9.14 24.03
C ASN A 40 7.52 -8.30 23.76
N LEU A 41 7.39 -7.01 23.41
CA LEU A 41 8.52 -6.12 23.15
C LEU A 41 8.48 -4.93 24.12
N ASP A 42 9.51 -4.82 24.95
CA ASP A 42 9.69 -3.65 25.80
C ASP A 42 10.30 -2.46 25.04
N ALA A 43 10.22 -1.28 25.63
CA ALA A 43 10.72 -0.05 25.00
C ALA A 43 12.23 -0.08 24.72
N GLU A 44 13.00 -0.81 25.54
CA GLU A 44 14.44 -0.98 25.36
C GLU A 44 14.74 -1.82 24.11
N LYS A 45 14.05 -2.95 23.94
CA LYS A 45 14.20 -3.80 22.76
C LYS A 45 13.71 -3.11 21.50
N VAL A 46 12.61 -2.37 21.57
CA VAL A 46 12.15 -1.56 20.43
C VAL A 46 13.19 -0.51 20.04
N ALA A 47 13.86 0.12 21.00
CA ALA A 47 14.93 1.08 20.71
C ALA A 47 16.15 0.42 20.03
N GLU A 48 16.50 -0.81 20.39
CA GLU A 48 17.55 -1.59 19.71
C GLU A 48 17.18 -1.98 18.28
N LEU A 49 15.91 -2.32 18.04
CA LEU A 49 15.43 -2.81 16.74
C LEU A 49 15.07 -1.67 15.77
N ALA A 50 14.67 -0.51 16.29
CA ALA A 50 14.29 0.64 15.49
C ALA A 50 15.54 1.39 15.00
N THR A 51 16.29 0.81 14.08
CA THR A 51 17.49 1.43 13.48
C THR A 51 17.24 1.98 12.07
N GLY A 52 16.02 1.78 11.54
CA GLY A 52 15.64 2.12 10.17
C GLY A 52 16.06 1.07 9.12
N GLN A 53 16.67 -0.04 9.54
CA GLN A 53 17.03 -1.14 8.65
C GLN A 53 15.83 -1.99 8.24
N VAL A 54 15.93 -2.65 7.08
CA VAL A 54 14.93 -3.61 6.61
C VAL A 54 15.24 -5.00 7.18
N TYR A 55 14.22 -5.67 7.72
CA TYR A 55 14.31 -7.05 8.19
C TYR A 55 13.69 -8.04 7.20
N THR A 56 14.29 -9.21 7.04
CA THR A 56 13.64 -10.34 6.36
C THR A 56 12.51 -10.92 7.22
N SER A 57 11.56 -11.64 6.62
CA SER A 57 10.44 -12.23 7.37
C SER A 57 10.89 -13.09 8.56
N ARG A 58 11.96 -13.88 8.40
CA ARG A 58 12.53 -14.69 9.49
C ARG A 58 13.10 -13.85 10.62
N GLN A 59 13.89 -12.82 10.27
CA GLN A 59 14.43 -11.92 11.29
C GLN A 59 13.32 -11.15 12.00
N ALA A 60 12.26 -10.76 11.29
CA ALA A 60 11.12 -10.07 11.88
C ALA A 60 10.39 -10.98 12.89
N GLU A 61 10.21 -12.26 12.56
CA GLU A 61 9.60 -13.26 13.45
C GLU A 61 10.48 -13.51 14.68
N GLU A 62 11.79 -13.75 14.48
CA GLU A 62 12.78 -13.95 15.55
C GLU A 62 12.85 -12.77 16.52
N ASN A 63 12.70 -11.54 16.01
CA ASN A 63 12.68 -10.32 16.82
C ASN A 63 11.28 -9.94 17.32
N GLY A 64 10.25 -10.77 17.11
CA GLY A 64 8.89 -10.52 17.60
C GLY A 64 8.16 -9.34 16.92
N LEU A 65 8.65 -8.90 15.76
CA LEU A 65 8.03 -7.83 14.97
C LEU A 65 6.81 -8.32 14.17
N ILE A 66 6.71 -9.63 13.90
CA ILE A 66 5.55 -10.31 13.30
C ILE A 66 5.19 -11.55 14.14
N ASP A 67 3.94 -11.99 14.01
CA ASP A 67 3.42 -13.13 14.78
C ASP A 67 3.71 -14.48 14.13
N GLU A 68 3.60 -14.55 12.79
CA GLU A 68 3.80 -15.78 12.01
C GLU A 68 4.15 -15.44 10.55
N ILE A 69 4.93 -16.30 9.90
CA ILE A 69 5.19 -16.23 8.46
C ILE A 69 4.19 -17.09 7.70
N GLY A 70 3.34 -16.45 6.90
CA GLY A 70 2.36 -17.14 6.05
C GLY A 70 1.86 -16.28 4.91
N PHE A 71 0.95 -16.85 4.13
CA PHE A 71 0.26 -16.16 3.05
C PHE A 71 -1.11 -15.64 3.52
N ARG A 72 -1.80 -14.96 2.62
CA ARG A 72 -3.14 -14.39 2.88
C ARG A 72 -4.14 -15.44 3.36
N ASP A 73 -4.12 -16.64 2.76
CA ASP A 73 -5.08 -17.69 3.11
C ASP A 73 -4.81 -18.26 4.52
N ASP A 74 -3.54 -18.33 4.93
CA ASP A 74 -3.15 -18.71 6.30
C ASP A 74 -3.67 -17.68 7.31
N ALA A 75 -3.55 -16.39 6.99
CA ALA A 75 -4.09 -15.31 7.83
C ALA A 75 -5.62 -15.37 7.96
N ILE A 76 -6.34 -15.66 6.87
CA ILE A 76 -7.81 -15.83 6.90
C ILE A 76 -8.18 -17.06 7.73
N ALA A 77 -7.51 -18.19 7.53
CA ALA A 77 -7.77 -19.41 8.30
C ALA A 77 -7.49 -19.21 9.80
N GLY A 78 -6.37 -18.55 10.14
CA GLY A 78 -6.00 -18.21 11.52
C GLY A 78 -7.03 -17.30 12.20
N LEU A 79 -7.48 -16.25 11.52
CA LEU A 79 -8.53 -15.36 12.01
C LEU A 79 -9.87 -16.07 12.19
N SER A 80 -10.26 -16.91 11.23
CA SER A 80 -11.53 -17.64 11.26
C SER A 80 -11.57 -18.62 12.43
N LYS A 81 -10.46 -19.32 12.68
CA LYS A 81 -10.29 -20.18 13.86
C LYS A 81 -10.33 -19.39 15.16
N LYS A 82 -9.69 -18.21 15.22
CA LYS A 82 -9.67 -17.34 16.42
C LYS A 82 -11.05 -16.80 16.76
N LEU A 83 -11.88 -16.54 15.74
CA LEU A 83 -13.24 -15.99 15.87
C LEU A 83 -14.33 -17.07 15.91
N GLY A 84 -14.01 -18.35 15.65
CA GLY A 84 -14.98 -19.45 15.61
C GLY A 84 -15.93 -19.38 14.41
N LEU A 85 -15.43 -18.99 13.24
CA LEU A 85 -16.19 -18.89 11.99
C LEU A 85 -15.91 -20.11 11.10
N ASP A 86 -16.96 -20.77 10.61
CA ASP A 86 -16.84 -21.96 9.76
C ASP A 86 -16.72 -21.63 8.25
N ASP A 87 -17.42 -20.59 7.77
CA ASP A 87 -17.38 -20.14 6.37
C ASP A 87 -17.32 -18.60 6.29
N PRO A 88 -16.13 -18.01 6.47
CA PRO A 88 -15.94 -16.56 6.47
C PRO A 88 -16.06 -15.98 5.05
N GLN A 89 -16.94 -14.99 4.85
CA GLN A 89 -16.95 -14.22 3.61
C GLN A 89 -15.99 -13.03 3.69
N VAL A 90 -14.97 -13.03 2.83
CA VAL A 90 -14.01 -11.92 2.72
C VAL A 90 -14.47 -10.97 1.62
N VAL A 91 -14.84 -9.75 2.00
CA VAL A 91 -15.30 -8.71 1.07
C VAL A 91 -14.23 -7.64 0.92
N THR A 92 -13.83 -7.36 -0.32
CA THR A 92 -12.93 -6.25 -0.66
C THR A 92 -13.76 -5.06 -1.12
N TYR A 93 -13.67 -3.93 -0.40
CA TYR A 93 -14.29 -2.69 -0.85
C TYR A 93 -13.42 -2.03 -1.92
N GLN A 94 -14.00 -1.85 -3.10
CA GLN A 94 -13.43 -1.01 -4.14
C GLN A 94 -14.33 0.21 -4.28
N HIS A 95 -13.76 1.41 -4.24
CA HIS A 95 -14.53 2.62 -4.55
C HIS A 95 -14.79 2.65 -6.05
N PRO A 96 -16.05 2.49 -6.51
CA PRO A 96 -16.34 2.64 -7.93
C PRO A 96 -16.09 4.10 -8.32
N LEU A 97 -15.45 4.31 -9.46
CA LEU A 97 -15.23 5.66 -9.99
C LEU A 97 -16.55 6.40 -10.08
N SER A 98 -16.61 7.60 -9.49
CA SER A 98 -17.80 8.43 -9.58
C SER A 98 -17.90 9.04 -10.98
N LEU A 99 -19.13 9.30 -11.46
CA LEU A 99 -19.33 9.97 -12.76
C LEU A 99 -18.62 11.33 -12.85
N LEU A 100 -18.47 12.02 -11.71
CA LEU A 100 -17.75 13.28 -11.62
C LEU A 100 -16.23 13.07 -11.83
N GLU A 101 -15.64 12.02 -11.28
CA GLU A 101 -14.22 11.68 -11.52
C GLU A 101 -13.95 11.27 -12.96
N ILE A 102 -14.88 10.54 -13.59
CA ILE A 102 -14.79 10.16 -15.00
C ILE A 102 -14.92 11.40 -15.90
N LEU A 103 -15.89 12.27 -15.62
CA LEU A 103 -16.13 13.49 -16.41
C LEU A 103 -15.08 14.58 -16.15
N GLY A 104 -14.56 14.65 -14.94
CA GLY A 104 -13.56 15.62 -14.47
C GLY A 104 -12.12 15.23 -14.78
N GLY A 105 -11.87 14.07 -15.42
CA GLY A 105 -10.54 13.65 -15.86
C GLY A 105 -9.56 13.32 -14.74
N SER A 106 -10.04 13.17 -13.50
CA SER A 106 -9.22 12.88 -12.31
C SER A 106 -9.17 11.39 -11.96
N ALA A 107 -9.71 10.52 -12.81
CA ALA A 107 -9.59 9.08 -12.66
C ALA A 107 -8.11 8.67 -12.81
N GLN A 108 -7.40 8.51 -11.68
CA GLN A 108 -6.09 7.88 -11.66
C GLN A 108 -6.26 6.41 -12.05
N SER A 109 -5.66 6.06 -13.18
CA SER A 109 -5.70 4.74 -13.81
C SER A 109 -5.04 3.68 -12.93
N ALA A 110 -5.84 2.96 -12.13
CA ALA A 110 -5.48 1.68 -11.55
C ALA A 110 -6.22 0.55 -12.30
N ALA A 111 -5.50 -0.02 -13.27
CA ALA A 111 -5.72 -1.34 -13.88
C ALA A 111 -6.96 -1.61 -14.79
N GLU A 112 -6.60 -2.05 -16.00
CA GLU A 112 -7.29 -2.93 -16.96
C GLU A 112 -8.56 -2.45 -17.66
N VAL A 113 -8.37 -2.12 -18.95
CA VAL A 113 -9.34 -1.94 -20.05
C VAL A 113 -10.70 -1.42 -19.60
N SER A 114 -10.89 -0.11 -19.72
CA SER A 114 -12.18 0.49 -19.44
C SER A 114 -13.27 -0.12 -20.35
N PRO A 115 -14.43 -0.54 -19.81
CA PRO A 115 -15.54 -1.07 -20.61
C PRO A 115 -15.99 -0.10 -21.70
N LEU A 116 -15.80 1.21 -21.48
CA LEU A 116 -16.04 2.25 -22.47
C LEU A 116 -15.03 2.22 -23.61
N GLN A 117 -13.75 1.97 -23.37
CA GLN A 117 -12.77 1.78 -24.46
C GLN A 117 -13.15 0.57 -25.31
N THR A 118 -13.62 -0.54 -24.72
CA THR A 118 -14.10 -1.70 -25.50
C THR A 118 -15.32 -1.36 -26.35
N LEU A 119 -16.27 -0.57 -25.83
CA LEU A 119 -17.44 -0.11 -26.57
C LEU A 119 -17.09 0.91 -27.66
N LEU A 120 -16.16 1.83 -27.38
CA LEU A 120 -15.65 2.78 -28.36
C LEU A 120 -14.85 2.06 -29.45
N GLU A 121 -14.01 1.09 -29.10
CA GLU A 121 -13.28 0.25 -30.06
C GLU A 121 -14.20 -0.60 -30.92
N ALA A 122 -15.32 -1.09 -30.36
CA ALA A 122 -16.37 -1.77 -31.13
C ALA A 122 -17.07 -0.82 -32.12
N SER A 123 -17.06 0.49 -31.86
CA SER A 123 -17.59 1.51 -32.77
C SER A 123 -16.58 2.01 -33.81
N VAL A 124 -15.30 1.67 -33.67
CA VAL A 124 -14.25 2.00 -34.65
C VAL A 124 -14.17 0.89 -35.72
N PRO A 125 -13.94 1.21 -37.01
CA PRO A 125 -13.94 0.24 -38.10
C PRO A 125 -12.97 -0.95 -37.97
N ARG A 126 -12.03 -0.95 -37.01
CA ARG A 126 -11.13 -2.10 -36.74
C ARG A 126 -11.89 -3.39 -36.45
N ALA A 127 -13.04 -3.33 -35.78
CA ALA A 127 -13.88 -4.51 -35.55
C ALA A 127 -14.41 -5.13 -36.86
N MET A 128 -14.74 -4.30 -37.86
CA MET A 128 -15.17 -4.77 -39.19
C MET A 128 -14.06 -5.54 -39.93
N TYR A 129 -12.79 -5.18 -39.73
CA TYR A 129 -11.66 -5.91 -40.32
C TYR A 129 -11.52 -7.33 -39.77
N PHE A 130 -11.89 -7.58 -38.51
CA PHE A 130 -11.90 -8.92 -37.92
C PHE A 130 -13.06 -9.79 -38.43
N CYS A 131 -14.23 -9.20 -38.67
CA CYS A 131 -15.38 -9.93 -39.22
C CYS A 131 -15.27 -10.23 -40.72
N GLY A 132 -14.47 -9.44 -41.47
CA GLY A 132 -14.28 -9.64 -42.91
C GLY A 132 -13.25 -10.72 -43.28
N TRP A 133 -12.25 -10.97 -42.44
CA TRP A 133 -11.13 -11.87 -42.78
C TRP A 133 -11.49 -13.37 -42.70
N ASN A 134 -12.51 -13.76 -41.92
CA ASN A 134 -12.87 -15.17 -41.72
C ASN A 134 -13.90 -15.72 -42.73
N ALA A 135 -14.27 -14.95 -43.76
CA ALA A 135 -15.25 -15.37 -44.77
C ALA A 135 -14.63 -15.96 -46.05
N GLY A 136 -13.30 -16.22 -46.09
CA GLY A 136 -12.58 -16.60 -47.31
C GLY A 136 -11.58 -17.77 -47.21
N MET A 137 -11.70 -18.65 -46.21
CA MET A 137 -10.94 -19.91 -46.16
C MET A 137 -11.89 -21.10 -45.98
N GLN A 138 -12.50 -21.53 -47.08
CA GLN A 138 -12.85 -22.92 -47.38
C GLN A 138 -12.38 -23.20 -48.80
#